data_AF-A0A3D4QIU2-F1
#
_entry.id   AF-A0A3D4QIU2-F1
#
_cell.length_a   1.000
_cell.length_b   1.000
_cell.length_c   1.000
_cell.angle_alpha   90.00
_cell.angle_beta   90.00
_cell.angle_gamma   90.00
#
_symmetry.space_group_name_H-M   'P 1'
#
loop_
_entity.id
_entity.type
_entity.pdbx_description
1 polymer ?
#
loop_
_entity_poly.entity_id
_entity_poly.type
_entity_poly.pdbx_seq_one_letter_code
_entity_poly.pdbx_strand_id
1 'polypeptide(L)' 'MTPGARVQACIELLAQIAAEAQDASAVIDAYFRTRRYAGAGDRRTVTHRVYENLRHRARLDWWIQRTGVALDS' A
#
# COMPACT_ATOMS: atom_id res chain seq x y z
N MET A 1 -10.46 -0.36 -13.13
CA MET A 1 -9.05 0.07 -12.99
C MET A 1 -8.15 -0.92 -13.75
N THR A 2 -7.16 -0.46 -14.52
CA THR A 2 -6.22 -1.37 -15.21
C THR A 2 -5.31 -2.07 -14.19
N PRO A 3 -4.71 -3.23 -14.52
CA PRO A 3 -3.76 -3.90 -13.62
C PRO A 3 -2.62 -2.97 -13.15
N GLY A 4 -2.04 -2.18 -14.06
CA GLY A 4 -1.01 -1.20 -13.73
C GLY A 4 -1.52 -0.11 -12.76
N ALA A 5 -2.73 0.40 -12.97
CA ALA A 5 -3.34 1.37 -12.06
C ALA A 5 -3.59 0.78 -10.66
N ARG A 6 -3.85 -0.54 -10.54
CA ARG A 6 -3.93 -1.21 -9.22
C ARG A 6 -2.59 -1.25 -8.51
N VAL A 7 -1.50 -1.49 -9.25
CA VAL A 7 -0.13 -1.46 -8.69
C VAL A 7 0.20 -0.06 -8.21
N GLN A 8 -0.03 0.94 -9.06
CA GLN A 8 0.21 2.33 -8.72
C GLN A 8 -0.59 2.76 -7.47
N ALA A 9 -1.86 2.37 -7.37
CA ALA A 9 -2.67 2.65 -6.19
C ALA A 9 -2.12 2.02 -4.91
N CYS A 10 -1.57 0.80 -4.98
CA CYS A 10 -0.92 0.18 -3.82
C CYS A 10 0.31 0.96 -3.36
N ILE A 11 1.13 1.45 -4.31
CA ILE A 11 2.34 2.23 -4.02
C ILE A 11 1.97 3.54 -3.33
N GLU A 12 1.01 4.28 -3.89
CA GLU A 12 0.52 5.54 -3.32
C GLU A 12 -0.02 5.35 -1.91
N LEU A 13 -0.85 4.32 -1.70
CA LEU A 13 -1.40 4.00 -0.39
C LEU A 13 -0.33 3.63 0.63
N LEU A 14 0.65 2.79 0.27
CA LEU A 14 1.73 2.42 1.16
C LEU A 14 2.60 3.63 1.54
N ALA A 15 2.88 4.52 0.58
CA ALA A 15 3.60 5.76 0.86
C ALA A 15 2.81 6.68 1.79
N GLN A 16 1.51 6.83 1.56
CA GLN A 16 0.64 7.66 2.39
C GLN A 16 0.51 7.11 3.81
N ILE A 17 0.32 5.80 3.96
CA ILE A 17 0.28 5.12 5.27
C ILE A 17 1.61 5.26 6.02
N ALA A 18 2.74 5.24 5.32
CA ALA A 18 4.04 5.43 5.95
C ALA A 18 4.29 6.89 6.39
N ALA A 19 3.75 7.86 5.65
CA ALA A 19 3.91 9.28 5.94
C ALA A 19 2.93 9.79 7.02
N GLU A 20 1.74 9.19 7.10
CA GLU A 20 0.69 9.59 8.04
C GLU A 20 0.69 8.67 9.27
N ALA A 21 0.66 9.23 10.49
CA ALA A 21 0.45 8.46 11.72
C ALA A 21 -1.00 7.96 11.88
N GLN A 22 -1.71 7.73 10.77
CA GLN A 22 -3.12 7.35 10.74
C GLN A 22 -3.29 5.84 10.53
N ASP A 23 -4.46 5.33 10.91
CA ASP A 23 -4.81 3.94 10.65
C ASP A 23 -4.93 3.68 9.14
N ALA A 24 -4.37 2.55 8.69
CA ALA A 24 -4.34 2.17 7.29
C ALA A 24 -5.75 2.08 6.66
N SER A 25 -6.78 1.67 7.41
CA SER A 25 -8.14 1.60 6.90
C SER A 25 -8.70 2.99 6.58
N ALA A 26 -8.43 3.98 7.42
CA ALA A 26 -8.86 5.36 7.22
C ALA A 26 -8.21 5.97 5.97
N VAL A 27 -6.92 5.73 5.76
CA VAL A 27 -6.18 6.18 4.57
C VAL A 27 -6.76 5.54 3.31
N ILE A 28 -7.02 4.23 3.33
CA ILE A 28 -7.60 3.49 2.19
C ILE A 28 -9.00 4.02 1.84
N ASP A 29 -9.84 4.24 2.85
CA ASP A 29 -11.19 4.77 2.64
C ASP A 29 -11.16 6.18 2.06
N ALA A 30 -10.27 7.05 2.58
CA ALA A 30 -10.07 8.39 2.06
C ALA A 30 -9.58 8.38 0.61
N TYR A 31 -8.62 7.51 0.29
CA TYR A 31 -8.06 7.35 -1.05
C TYR A 31 -9.11 6.95 -2.10
N PHE A 32 -10.02 6.03 -1.75
CA PHE A 32 -11.07 5.58 -2.66
C PHE A 32 -12.30 6.49 -2.70
N ARG A 33 -12.51 7.33 -1.69
CA ARG A 33 -13.59 8.34 -1.68
C ARG A 33 -13.46 9.31 -2.85
N THR A 34 -12.23 9.69 -3.22
CA THR A 34 -11.97 10.59 -4.35
C THR A 34 -11.90 9.87 -5.70
N ARG A 35 -11.83 8.53 -5.72
CA ARG A 35 -11.65 7.69 -6.93
C ARG A 35 -12.89 6.83 -7.21
N ARG A 36 -13.96 7.49 -7.66
CA ARG A 36 -15.27 6.84 -7.96
C ARG A 36 -15.22 5.79 -9.08
N TYR A 37 -14.20 5.82 -9.94
CA TYR A 37 -13.99 4.83 -11.00
C TYR A 37 -13.52 3.45 -10.48
N ALA A 38 -13.06 3.36 -9.23
CA ALA A 38 -12.64 2.09 -8.63
C ALA A 38 -13.86 1.33 -8.11
N GLY A 39 -14.21 0.23 -8.80
CA GLY A 39 -15.29 -0.67 -8.38
C GLY A 39 -14.93 -1.53 -7.16
N ALA A 40 -15.90 -2.27 -6.63
CA ALA A 40 -15.70 -3.10 -5.42
C ALA A 40 -14.57 -4.14 -5.57
N GLY A 41 -14.42 -4.74 -6.75
CA GLY A 41 -13.32 -5.68 -7.03
C GLY A 41 -11.95 -5.00 -7.03
N ASP A 42 -11.84 -3.82 -7.65
CA ASP A 42 -10.62 -3.01 -7.66
C ASP A 42 -10.19 -2.64 -6.24
N ARG A 43 -11.15 -2.15 -5.44
CA ARG A 43 -10.94 -1.80 -4.03
C ARG A 43 -10.44 -3.00 -3.24
N ARG A 44 -11.14 -4.13 -3.32
CA ARG A 44 -10.75 -5.37 -2.64
C ARG A 44 -9.34 -5.82 -3.02
N THR A 45 -9.01 -5.83 -4.31
CA THR A 45 -7.68 -6.25 -4.78
C THR A 45 -6.58 -5.34 -4.25
N VAL A 46 -6.76 -4.02 -4.30
CA VAL A 46 -5.77 -3.07 -3.79
C VAL A 46 -5.64 -3.17 -2.28
N THR A 47 -6.75 -3.13 -1.54
CA THR A 47 -6.76 -3.24 -0.08
C THR A 47 -6.07 -4.52 0.39
N HIS A 48 -6.35 -5.67 -0.24
CA HIS A 48 -5.70 -6.93 0.09
C HIS A 48 -4.17 -6.84 -0.10
N ARG A 49 -3.71 -6.31 -1.24
CA ARG A 49 -2.27 -6.17 -1.52
C ARG A 49 -1.58 -5.21 -0.55
N VAL A 50 -2.23 -4.11 -0.17
CA VAL A 50 -1.70 -3.18 0.83
C VAL A 50 -1.51 -3.89 2.16
N TYR A 51 -2.54 -4.57 2.68
CA TYR A 51 -2.42 -5.28 3.95
C TYR A 51 -1.43 -6.44 3.92
N GLU A 52 -1.33 -7.18 2.81
CA GLU A 52 -0.27 -8.19 2.64
C GLU A 52 1.13 -7.55 2.77
N ASN A 53 1.39 -6.43 2.10
CA ASN A 53 2.68 -5.73 2.21
C ASN A 53 2.96 -5.26 3.65
N LEU A 54 1.95 -4.69 4.32
CA LEU A 54 2.10 -4.24 5.71
C LEU A 54 2.39 -5.42 6.66
N ARG A 55 1.68 -6.55 6.51
CA ARG A 55 1.89 -7.76 7.34
C ARG A 55 3.27 -8.37 7.15
N HIS A 56 3.81 -8.31 5.94
CA HIS A 56 5.14 -8.84 5.62
C HIS A 56 6.26 -7.81 5.75
N ARG A 57 5.97 -6.56 6.18
CA ARG A 57 6.92 -5.45 6.17
C ARG A 57 8.22 -5.76 6.89
N ALA A 58 8.15 -6.21 8.14
CA ALA A 58 9.35 -6.53 8.93
C ALA A 58 10.21 -7.62 8.28
N ARG A 59 9.58 -8.63 7.65
CA ARG A 59 10.29 -9.67 6.89
C ARG A 59 10.96 -9.09 5.65
N LEU A 60 10.27 -8.23 4.91
CA LEU A 60 10.79 -7.58 3.71
C LEU A 60 11.98 -6.68 4.07
N ASP A 61 11.85 -5.86 5.10
CA ASP A 61 12.92 -4.98 5.59
C ASP A 61 14.16 -5.79 6.01
N TRP A 62 13.97 -6.91 6.71
CA TRP A 62 15.05 -7.84 7.09
C TRP A 62 15.80 -8.42 5.88
N TRP A 63 15.08 -8.75 4.80
CA TRP A 63 15.69 -9.23 3.56
C TRP A 63 16.42 -8.09 2.83
N ILE A 64 15.84 -6.90 2.78
CA ILE A 64 16.44 -5.74 2.11
C ILE A 64 17.75 -5.35 2.80
N GLN A 65 17.77 -5.27 4.13
CA GLN A 65 18.98 -4.98 4.91
C GLN A 65 20.14 -5.94 4.59
N ARG A 66 19.84 -7.20 4.23
CA ARG A 66 20.86 -8.20 3.84
C ARG A 66 21.45 -7.99 2.45
N THR A 67 20.81 -7.20 1.60
CA THR A 67 21.34 -6.90 0.27
C THR A 67 22.49 -5.88 0.32
N GLY A 68 22.74 -5.27 1.48
CA GLY A 68 23.73 -4.20 1.66
C GLY A 68 23.23 -2.82 1.20
N VAL A 69 21.99 -2.72 0.71
CA VAL A 69 21.30 -1.46 0.47
C VAL A 69 20.72 -1.00 1.81
N ALA A 70 21.32 0.04 2.41
CA ALA A 70 20.80 0.63 3.64
C ALA A 70 19.39 1.18 3.38
N LEU A 71 18.43 0.80 4.23
CA LEU A 71 17.16 1.49 4.32
C LEU A 71 17.34 2.61 5.34
N ASP A 72 17.44 3.85 4.86
CA ASP A 72 17.35 5.02 5.72
C ASP A 72 16.01 4.92 6.48
N SER A 73 16.12 4.80 7.80
CA SER A 73 14.98 4.59 8.72
C SER A 73 14.38 5.91 9.17
#